data_AF-A0A6A4I0T1-F1
#
_entry.id   AF-A0A6A4I0T1-F1
#
_cell.length_a   1.000
_cell.length_b   1.000
_cell.length_c   1.000
_cell.angle_alpha   90.00
_cell.angle_beta   90.00
_cell.angle_gamma   90.00
#
_symmetry.space_group_name_H-M   'P 1'
#
loop_
_entity.id
_entity.type
_entity.pdbx_description
1 polymer ?
#
loop_
_entity_poly.entity_id
_entity_poly.type
_entity_poly.pdbx_seq_one_letter_code
_entity_poly.pdbx_strand_id
1 'polypeptide(L)'
;MQGFRNVYSVVSICPNLQYLKIHSEYYESDTPYEVLDIPFASKEVISSSIHGNFTATADIIEAILSSFTFPSLSSLELVDNSDNGTLVYWSKDELQNLLSRSQCTLSLLSLCGLSLSDRDAVTLLQQLPSLQELSIHDIVQTDETSLAAFPVTTPFIQSLHGVRPSDLHSSLQPLVPHLKNLSLAVKNGDELDAAAFVETISSRWLPNPENAASVGISCLRSVELVIHNRTENLDGFSPLNHLERAGMRVFVAKCEEVERFKQFQESGCTLCREN
;
A
#
# COMPACT_ATOMS: atom_id res chain seq x y z
N MET A 1 28.46 -0.53 16.79
CA MET A 1 28.46 -0.45 15.32
C MET A 1 27.63 0.77 14.94
N GLN A 2 28.20 1.73 14.21
CA GLN A 2 27.56 2.99 13.79
C GLN A 2 26.73 2.78 12.51
N GLY A 3 25.60 2.07 12.62
CA GLY A 3 24.93 1.43 11.48
C GLY A 3 24.27 2.34 10.43
N PHE A 4 23.85 3.55 10.79
CA PHE A 4 23.05 4.38 9.87
C PHE A 4 23.82 5.48 9.13
N ARG A 5 25.13 5.57 9.32
CA ARG A 5 25.89 6.76 8.91
C ARG A 5 26.06 6.99 7.41
N ASN A 6 25.54 6.15 6.50
CA ASN A 6 25.71 6.48 5.08
C ASN A 6 24.87 5.71 4.04
N VAL A 7 23.54 5.65 4.18
CA VAL A 7 22.71 5.26 3.01
C VAL A 7 23.08 6.12 1.79
N TYR A 8 23.38 7.40 2.01
CA TYR A 8 23.83 8.34 1.00
C TYR A 8 25.11 7.90 0.28
N SER A 9 26.14 7.44 1.00
CA SER A 9 27.39 6.99 0.35
C SER A 9 27.17 5.74 -0.47
N VAL A 10 26.28 4.85 -0.06
CA VAL A 10 25.97 3.67 -0.87
C VAL A 10 25.33 4.10 -2.19
N VAL A 11 24.35 5.01 -2.15
CA VAL A 11 23.71 5.49 -3.38
C VAL A 11 24.67 6.33 -4.23
N SER A 12 25.59 7.09 -3.63
CA SER A 12 26.56 7.90 -4.38
C SER A 12 27.68 7.08 -5.03
N ILE A 13 28.06 5.94 -4.45
CA ILE A 13 29.08 5.03 -5.00
C ILE A 13 28.49 4.13 -6.10
N CYS A 14 27.18 3.92 -6.10
CA CYS A 14 26.47 3.05 -7.04
C CYS A 14 25.65 3.87 -8.05
N PRO A 15 26.28 4.48 -9.08
CA PRO A 15 25.58 5.38 -10.01
C PRO A 15 24.48 4.69 -10.83
N ASN A 16 24.52 3.35 -10.97
CA ASN A 16 23.52 2.56 -11.71
C ASN A 16 22.53 1.85 -10.77
N LEU A 17 22.37 2.30 -9.52
CA LEU A 17 21.48 1.67 -8.55
C LEU A 17 20.02 1.85 -8.98
N GLN A 18 19.37 0.74 -9.37
CA GLN A 18 17.96 0.75 -9.79
C GLN A 18 16.98 0.41 -8.67
N TYR A 19 17.43 -0.39 -7.70
CA TYR A 19 16.60 -0.92 -6.63
C TYR A 19 17.23 -0.54 -5.29
N LEU A 20 16.49 0.23 -4.49
CA LEU A 20 16.91 0.63 -3.16
C LEU A 20 16.02 -0.03 -2.13
N LYS A 21 16.60 -0.86 -1.26
CA LYS A 21 15.89 -1.43 -0.11
C LYS A 21 16.59 -0.99 1.17
N ILE A 22 15.86 -0.30 2.03
CA ILE A 22 16.34 0.20 3.31
C ILE A 22 15.61 -0.54 4.42
N HIS A 23 16.38 -1.11 5.35
CA HIS A 23 15.86 -1.69 6.58
C HIS A 23 16.28 -0.81 7.75
N SER A 24 15.30 -0.29 8.48
CA SER A 24 15.47 0.51 9.69
C SER A 24 15.22 -0.35 10.91
N GLU A 25 16.31 -0.78 11.53
CA GLU A 25 16.30 -1.42 12.83
C GLU A 25 16.53 -0.36 13.91
N TYR A 26 15.69 -0.35 14.94
CA TYR A 26 15.88 0.53 16.08
C TYR A 26 17.08 0.05 16.90
N TYR A 27 18.08 0.90 17.02
CA TYR A 27 19.14 0.77 18.01
C TYR A 27 19.04 1.98 18.94
N GLU A 28 19.00 1.76 20.26
CA GLU A 28 19.14 2.82 21.25
C GLU A 28 20.50 3.51 21.03
N SER A 29 20.51 4.55 20.22
CA SER A 29 21.69 5.35 19.97
C SER A 29 21.32 6.80 20.22
N ASP A 30 21.96 7.40 21.22
CA ASP A 30 21.79 8.81 21.57
C ASP A 30 22.35 9.77 20.50
N THR A 31 22.84 9.25 19.36
CA THR A 31 23.41 10.09 18.31
C THR A 31 22.29 10.61 17.41
N PRO A 32 22.08 11.94 17.33
CA PRO A 32 21.11 12.51 16.42
C PRO A 32 21.46 12.19 14.97
N TYR A 33 20.45 11.93 14.15
CA TYR A 33 20.60 11.69 12.72
C TYR A 33 20.95 13.00 12.00
N GLU A 34 21.99 12.97 11.16
CA GLU A 34 22.30 14.09 10.28
C GLU A 34 21.32 14.08 9.10
N VAL A 35 20.39 15.05 9.09
CA VAL A 35 19.55 15.35 7.92
C VAL A 35 20.38 16.16 6.95
N LEU A 36 20.37 15.78 5.66
CA LEU A 36 21.07 16.54 4.64
C LEU A 36 20.32 17.84 4.34
N ASP A 37 21.05 18.95 4.27
CA ASP A 37 20.49 20.24 3.82
C ASP A 37 19.93 20.17 2.40
N ILE A 38 20.47 19.26 1.57
CA ILE A 38 20.10 19.08 0.17
C ILE A 38 19.78 17.59 -0.06
N PRO A 39 18.55 17.25 -0.49
CA PRO A 39 18.19 15.89 -0.81
C PRO A 39 19.05 15.32 -1.94
N PHE A 40 19.53 14.09 -1.77
CA PHE A 40 20.28 13.36 -2.78
C PHE A 40 19.35 12.96 -3.93
N ALA A 41 19.70 13.34 -5.16
CA ALA A 41 18.93 13.00 -6.34
C ALA A 41 19.54 11.81 -7.11
N SER A 42 18.76 10.76 -7.33
CA SER A 42 19.13 9.64 -8.22
C SER A 42 18.10 9.46 -9.33
N LYS A 43 18.56 9.45 -10.58
CA LYS A 43 17.72 9.19 -11.77
C LYS A 43 17.63 7.71 -12.15
N GLU A 44 18.48 6.87 -11.56
CA GLU A 44 18.51 5.44 -11.88
C GLU A 44 17.60 4.63 -10.97
N VAL A 45 17.28 5.12 -9.77
CA VAL A 45 16.40 4.41 -8.82
C VAL A 45 14.97 4.42 -9.35
N ILE A 46 14.49 3.24 -9.75
CA ILE A 46 13.14 2.99 -10.25
C ILE A 46 12.24 2.34 -9.19
N SER A 47 12.83 1.67 -8.19
CA SER A 47 12.09 1.03 -7.11
C SER A 47 12.75 1.30 -5.77
N SER A 48 11.94 1.72 -4.79
CA SER A 48 12.37 1.95 -3.43
C SER A 48 11.48 1.20 -2.46
N SER A 49 12.08 0.54 -1.47
CA SER A 49 11.38 -0.20 -0.43
C SER A 49 11.99 0.16 0.92
N ILE A 50 11.16 0.63 1.85
CA ILE A 50 11.59 1.03 3.20
C ILE A 50 10.83 0.17 4.20
N HIS A 51 11.59 -0.67 4.89
CA HIS A 51 11.10 -1.52 5.95
C HIS A 51 11.63 -0.97 7.28
N GLY A 52 10.82 -0.95 8.32
CA GLY A 52 11.30 -0.54 9.63
C GLY A 52 10.23 -0.64 10.69
N ASN A 53 10.58 -0.26 11.92
CA ASN A 53 9.58 -0.01 12.96
C ASN A 53 9.24 1.47 12.96
N PHE A 54 8.13 1.86 12.34
CA PHE A 54 7.77 3.27 12.13
C PHE A 54 7.40 3.98 13.46
N THR A 55 7.09 3.24 14.52
CA THR A 55 6.89 3.83 15.87
C THR A 55 8.22 4.23 16.51
N ALA A 56 9.21 3.34 16.46
CA ALA A 56 10.49 3.53 17.13
C ALA A 56 11.48 4.33 16.28
N THR A 57 11.26 4.38 14.96
CA THR A 57 12.21 4.96 14.00
C THR A 57 11.57 6.04 13.13
N ALA A 58 10.49 6.69 13.59
CA ALA A 58 9.80 7.76 12.85
C ALA A 58 10.79 8.81 12.31
N ASP A 59 11.64 9.37 13.18
CA ASP A 59 12.67 10.35 12.81
C ASP A 59 13.63 9.83 11.73
N ILE A 60 13.96 8.53 11.73
CA ILE A 60 14.84 7.91 10.73
C ILE A 60 14.14 7.83 9.39
N ILE A 61 12.88 7.39 9.39
CA ILE A 61 12.07 7.28 8.19
C ILE A 61 11.86 8.67 7.58
N GLU A 62 11.53 9.66 8.39
CA GLU A 62 11.43 11.07 7.96
C GLU A 62 12.75 11.57 7.39
N ALA A 63 13.88 11.30 8.05
CA ALA A 63 15.21 11.63 7.55
C ALA A 63 15.49 10.96 6.20
N ILE A 64 15.11 9.70 6.02
CA ILE A 64 15.26 8.98 4.74
C ILE A 64 14.40 9.64 3.65
N LEU A 65 13.09 9.82 3.89
CA LEU A 65 12.14 10.37 2.92
C LEU A 65 12.50 11.82 2.54
N SER A 66 12.95 12.62 3.50
CA SER A 66 13.38 14.00 3.26
C SER A 66 14.67 14.08 2.46
N SER A 67 15.56 13.08 2.58
CA SER A 67 16.90 13.15 2.02
C SER A 67 17.06 12.56 0.63
N PHE A 68 16.00 12.06 0.00
CA PHE A 68 16.07 11.50 -1.35
C PHE A 68 15.16 12.20 -2.36
N THR A 69 15.57 12.20 -3.63
CA THR A 69 14.74 12.60 -4.77
C THR A 69 14.95 11.56 -5.88
N PHE A 70 13.87 10.93 -6.33
CA PHE A 70 13.93 9.83 -7.28
C PHE A 70 13.04 10.08 -8.51
N PRO A 71 13.51 10.86 -9.50
CA PRO A 71 12.67 11.25 -10.63
C PRO A 71 12.16 10.09 -11.50
N SER A 72 12.87 8.96 -11.51
CA SER A 72 12.49 7.76 -12.25
C SER A 72 11.73 6.73 -11.40
N LEU A 73 11.36 7.06 -10.16
CA LEU A 73 10.68 6.12 -9.27
C LEU A 73 9.32 5.71 -9.85
N SER A 74 9.17 4.41 -10.10
CA SER A 74 7.92 3.80 -10.57
C SER A 74 7.28 2.91 -9.50
N SER A 75 8.05 2.46 -8.51
CA SER A 75 7.60 1.53 -7.47
C SER A 75 8.05 2.01 -6.09
N LEU A 76 7.11 2.12 -5.15
CA LEU A 76 7.38 2.47 -3.77
C LEU A 76 6.67 1.50 -2.82
N GLU A 77 7.43 0.97 -1.87
CA GLU A 77 6.93 0.10 -0.82
C GLU A 77 7.35 0.65 0.55
N LEU A 78 6.40 0.77 1.47
CA LEU A 78 6.63 1.15 2.86
C LEU A 78 6.02 0.07 3.75
N VAL A 79 6.85 -0.57 4.59
CA VAL A 79 6.43 -1.67 5.45
C VAL A 79 6.82 -1.37 6.90
N ASP A 80 5.82 -1.23 7.75
CA ASP A 80 6.03 -1.25 9.19
C ASP A 80 6.04 -2.69 9.70
N ASN A 81 7.15 -3.06 10.33
CA ASN A 81 7.36 -4.36 10.97
C ASN A 81 7.16 -4.27 12.50
N SER A 82 6.44 -3.26 12.98
CA SER A 82 6.22 -3.08 14.41
C SER A 82 5.27 -4.15 14.96
N ASP A 83 5.80 -5.03 15.83
CA ASP A 83 4.99 -5.97 16.61
C ASP A 83 4.29 -5.27 17.79
N ASN A 84 4.74 -4.06 18.13
CA ASN A 84 4.36 -3.37 19.35
C ASN A 84 3.12 -2.51 19.09
N GLY A 85 2.05 -2.75 19.86
CA GLY A 85 0.71 -2.15 19.77
C GLY A 85 0.60 -0.61 19.81
N THR A 86 1.72 0.11 19.79
CA THR A 86 1.77 1.57 19.89
C THR A 86 1.36 2.24 18.58
N LEU A 87 0.63 3.35 18.72
CA LEU A 87 0.18 4.19 17.60
C LEU A 87 1.37 4.57 16.70
N VAL A 88 1.34 4.08 15.46
CA VAL A 88 2.36 4.31 14.45
C VAL A 88 2.21 5.73 13.92
N TYR A 89 3.27 6.52 13.95
CA TYR A 89 3.29 7.79 13.26
C TYR A 89 3.48 7.57 11.75
N TRP A 90 2.52 8.03 10.97
CA TRP A 90 2.62 8.09 9.52
C TRP A 90 3.21 9.44 9.10
N SER A 91 4.42 9.41 8.54
CA SER A 91 5.14 10.57 8.01
C SER A 91 4.57 11.03 6.66
N LYS A 92 3.28 11.39 6.69
CA LYS A 92 2.51 11.82 5.52
C LYS A 92 3.22 12.92 4.76
N ASP A 93 3.65 13.94 5.48
CA ASP A 93 4.16 15.16 4.90
C ASP A 93 5.49 14.88 4.20
N GLU A 94 6.34 14.04 4.78
CA GLU A 94 7.62 13.64 4.20
C GLU A 94 7.43 12.77 2.96
N LEU A 95 6.46 11.86 2.95
CA LEU A 95 6.15 11.09 1.75
C LEU A 95 5.60 11.99 0.64
N GLN A 96 4.67 12.89 0.96
CA GLN A 96 4.14 13.85 -0.01
C GLN A 96 5.24 14.77 -0.55
N ASN A 97 6.17 15.19 0.31
CA ASN A 97 7.34 15.98 -0.07
C ASN A 97 8.28 15.19 -0.99
N LEU A 98 8.54 13.91 -0.70
CA LEU A 98 9.31 13.03 -1.57
C LEU A 98 8.69 12.93 -2.96
N LEU A 99 7.38 12.65 -3.05
CA LEU A 99 6.66 12.51 -4.32
C LEU A 99 6.63 13.83 -5.11
N SER A 100 6.31 14.93 -4.44
CA SER A 100 6.27 16.28 -5.03
C SER A 100 7.64 16.69 -5.59
N ARG A 101 8.70 16.46 -4.83
CA ARG A 101 10.07 16.83 -5.21
C ARG A 101 10.64 15.89 -6.28
N SER A 102 10.25 14.62 -6.27
CA SER A 102 10.66 13.63 -7.28
C SER A 102 9.93 13.83 -8.61
N GLN A 103 8.70 14.34 -8.61
CA GLN A 103 7.87 14.46 -9.82
C GLN A 103 7.80 13.15 -10.63
N CYS A 104 7.86 12.02 -9.92
CA CYS A 104 7.95 10.71 -10.51
C CYS A 104 6.57 10.20 -10.97
N THR A 105 6.56 9.22 -11.88
CA THR A 105 5.33 8.58 -12.35
C THR A 105 5.19 7.22 -11.68
N LEU A 106 4.61 7.21 -10.48
CA LEU A 106 4.47 5.99 -9.70
C LEU A 106 3.40 5.07 -10.31
N SER A 107 3.78 3.83 -10.63
CA SER A 107 2.87 2.78 -11.11
C SER A 107 2.49 1.78 -10.02
N LEU A 108 3.33 1.61 -9.00
CA LEU A 108 3.10 0.69 -7.88
C LEU A 108 3.32 1.40 -6.54
N LEU A 109 2.33 1.28 -5.65
CA LEU A 109 2.40 1.73 -4.27
C LEU A 109 1.96 0.60 -3.35
N SER A 110 2.81 0.26 -2.37
CA SER A 110 2.50 -0.70 -1.32
C SER A 110 2.70 -0.05 0.05
N LEU A 111 1.66 -0.04 0.88
CA LEU A 111 1.65 0.50 2.23
C LEU A 111 1.20 -0.62 3.19
N CYS A 112 2.13 -1.16 3.96
CA CYS A 112 1.85 -2.29 4.84
C CYS A 112 2.11 -1.90 6.29
N GLY A 113 1.11 -2.09 7.16
CA GLY A 113 1.25 -1.87 8.59
C GLY A 113 1.33 -0.39 9.00
N LEU A 114 0.93 0.55 8.16
CA LEU A 114 1.03 1.98 8.45
C LEU A 114 -0.28 2.51 9.06
N SER A 115 -0.21 3.34 10.10
CA SER A 115 -1.40 4.03 10.61
C SER A 115 -1.74 5.21 9.72
N LEU A 116 -2.62 4.97 8.77
CA LEU A 116 -3.01 5.91 7.74
C LEU A 116 -4.51 6.12 7.87
N SER A 117 -4.98 7.38 7.93
CA SER A 117 -6.43 7.65 7.91
C SER A 117 -6.98 7.55 6.49
N ASP A 118 -8.27 7.28 6.30
CA ASP A 118 -8.87 7.27 4.96
C ASP A 118 -8.62 8.58 4.20
N ARG A 119 -8.69 9.72 4.91
CA ARG A 119 -8.47 11.04 4.32
C ARG A 119 -7.04 11.20 3.85
N ASP A 120 -6.06 10.72 4.62
CA ASP A 120 -4.66 10.79 4.26
C ASP A 120 -4.35 9.85 3.09
N ALA A 121 -4.93 8.65 3.09
CA ALA A 121 -4.83 7.70 1.98
C ALA A 121 -5.38 8.33 0.69
N VAL A 122 -6.59 8.90 0.73
CA VAL A 122 -7.19 9.57 -0.43
C VAL A 122 -6.35 10.76 -0.90
N THR A 123 -5.85 11.59 0.03
CA THR A 123 -5.01 12.74 -0.31
C THR A 123 -3.72 12.29 -1.00
N LEU A 124 -3.10 11.20 -0.53
CA LEU A 124 -1.92 10.61 -1.17
C LEU A 124 -2.26 10.10 -2.57
N LEU A 125 -3.33 9.33 -2.73
CA LEU A 125 -3.73 8.74 -4.00
C LEU A 125 -4.12 9.79 -5.06
N GLN A 126 -4.61 10.97 -4.64
CA GLN A 126 -4.87 12.09 -5.54
C GLN A 126 -3.60 12.61 -6.25
N GLN A 127 -2.43 12.42 -5.65
CA GLN A 127 -1.14 12.81 -6.24
C GLN A 127 -0.59 11.77 -7.23
N LEU A 128 -1.24 10.59 -7.33
CA LEU A 128 -0.73 9.42 -8.04
C LEU A 128 -1.68 8.98 -9.17
N PRO A 129 -2.00 9.83 -10.15
CA PRO A 129 -2.99 9.49 -11.18
C PRO A 129 -2.55 8.32 -12.07
N SER A 130 -1.24 8.06 -12.18
CA SER A 130 -0.67 6.98 -13.01
C SER A 130 -0.58 5.63 -12.30
N LEU A 131 -1.06 5.53 -11.06
CA LEU A 131 -0.97 4.32 -10.27
C LEU A 131 -1.76 3.17 -10.92
N GLN A 132 -1.10 2.04 -11.11
CA GLN A 132 -1.68 0.81 -11.69
C GLN A 132 -1.85 -0.28 -10.64
N GLU A 133 -1.01 -0.27 -9.60
CA GLU A 133 -0.99 -1.29 -8.57
C GLU A 133 -1.01 -0.62 -7.19
N LEU A 134 -2.02 -0.95 -6.39
CA LEU A 134 -2.19 -0.45 -5.04
C LEU A 134 -2.31 -1.61 -4.07
N SER A 135 -1.44 -1.61 -3.05
CA SER A 135 -1.54 -2.49 -1.90
C SER A 135 -1.63 -1.66 -0.62
N ILE A 136 -2.68 -1.86 0.18
CA ILE A 136 -2.80 -1.25 1.51
C ILE A 136 -3.21 -2.33 2.50
N HIS A 137 -2.32 -2.64 3.43
CA HIS A 137 -2.55 -3.67 4.44
C HIS A 137 -2.59 -3.05 5.83
N ASP A 138 -3.71 -3.20 6.52
CA ASP A 138 -3.85 -2.81 7.92
C ASP A 138 -2.89 -3.61 8.82
N ILE A 139 -2.56 -3.04 9.98
CA ILE A 139 -1.76 -3.71 10.99
C ILE A 139 -2.56 -4.86 11.61
N VAL A 140 -1.99 -6.08 11.56
CA VAL A 140 -2.54 -7.29 12.19
C VAL A 140 -2.17 -7.32 13.68
N GLN A 141 -2.56 -6.30 14.44
CA GLN A 141 -2.33 -6.29 15.89
C GLN A 141 -3.43 -7.08 16.62
N THR A 142 -3.02 -7.89 17.59
CA THR A 142 -3.90 -8.75 18.41
C THR A 142 -4.62 -8.01 19.53
N ASP A 143 -4.23 -6.78 19.85
CA ASP A 143 -4.81 -6.04 20.98
C ASP A 143 -5.99 -5.17 20.52
N GLU A 144 -7.20 -5.51 20.98
CA GLU A 144 -8.45 -4.78 20.67
C GLU A 144 -8.47 -3.36 21.25
N THR A 145 -7.53 -3.03 22.14
CA THR A 145 -7.49 -1.75 22.85
C THR A 145 -6.76 -0.63 22.10
N SER A 146 -6.10 -0.94 20.98
CA SER A 146 -5.34 0.05 20.22
C SER A 146 -6.25 0.99 19.42
N LEU A 147 -6.18 2.29 19.71
CA LEU A 147 -6.91 3.38 19.02
C LEU A 147 -6.34 3.72 17.62
N ALA A 148 -5.56 2.81 17.01
CA ALA A 148 -4.91 3.09 15.74
C ALA A 148 -5.93 3.35 14.63
N ALA A 149 -5.68 4.39 13.82
CA ALA A 149 -6.43 4.61 12.60
C ALA A 149 -6.08 3.52 11.60
N PHE A 150 -7.08 2.75 11.17
CA PHE A 150 -6.96 1.72 10.15
C PHE A 150 -7.24 2.33 8.78
N PRO A 151 -6.33 2.20 7.79
CA PRO A 151 -6.49 2.87 6.50
C PRO A 151 -7.57 2.31 5.60
N VAL A 152 -8.01 1.07 5.81
CA VAL A 152 -8.93 0.41 4.88
C VAL A 152 -10.32 0.25 5.49
N THR A 153 -11.03 1.38 5.60
CA THR A 153 -12.45 1.37 5.98
C THR A 153 -13.38 1.47 4.75
N THR A 154 -14.69 1.31 4.99
CA THR A 154 -15.73 1.48 3.96
C THR A 154 -15.65 2.85 3.26
N PRO A 155 -15.53 4.00 3.95
CA PRO A 155 -15.29 5.31 3.32
C PRO A 155 -14.10 5.35 2.35
N PHE A 156 -12.96 4.76 2.72
CA PHE A 156 -11.81 4.66 1.84
C PHE A 156 -12.13 3.84 0.59
N ILE A 157 -12.75 2.67 0.75
CA ILE A 157 -13.14 1.81 -0.38
C ILE A 157 -14.08 2.54 -1.32
N GLN A 158 -15.10 3.23 -0.81
CA GLN A 158 -16.03 4.01 -1.63
C GLN A 158 -15.35 5.15 -2.40
N SER A 159 -14.25 5.72 -1.87
CA SER A 159 -13.46 6.72 -2.59
C SER A 159 -12.75 6.16 -3.83
N LEU A 160 -12.54 4.84 -3.88
CA LEU A 160 -12.03 4.14 -5.05
C LEU A 160 -13.15 3.84 -6.05
N HIS A 161 -14.38 4.33 -5.92
CA HIS A 161 -15.41 4.05 -6.92
C HIS A 161 -15.05 4.67 -8.30
N GLY A 162 -15.35 3.97 -9.40
CA GLY A 162 -14.94 4.36 -10.76
C GLY A 162 -15.74 5.49 -11.40
N VAL A 163 -16.95 5.78 -10.91
CA VAL A 163 -17.87 6.79 -11.49
C VAL A 163 -18.45 7.77 -10.46
N ARG A 164 -18.74 7.30 -9.25
CA ARG A 164 -19.46 8.04 -8.21
C ARG A 164 -18.48 8.74 -7.26
N PRO A 165 -18.70 10.02 -6.93
CA PRO A 165 -17.93 10.69 -5.89
C PRO A 165 -18.25 10.12 -4.51
N SER A 166 -17.34 10.28 -3.57
CA SER A 166 -17.53 9.92 -2.16
C SER A 166 -17.36 11.15 -1.26
N ASP A 167 -17.69 10.99 0.02
CA ASP A 167 -17.51 12.07 1.01
C ASP A 167 -16.04 12.48 1.17
N LEU A 168 -15.10 11.56 0.91
CA LEU A 168 -13.66 11.81 0.93
C LEU A 168 -13.13 12.31 -0.42
N HIS A 169 -13.85 12.06 -1.51
CA HIS A 169 -13.45 12.40 -2.86
C HIS A 169 -14.62 12.97 -3.66
N SER A 170 -14.80 14.29 -3.55
CA SER A 170 -15.90 15.03 -4.22
C SER A 170 -15.65 15.35 -5.69
N SER A 171 -14.47 15.00 -6.22
CA SER A 171 -14.15 15.18 -7.64
C SER A 171 -14.97 14.24 -8.51
N LEU A 172 -15.30 14.69 -9.71
CA LEU A 172 -15.91 13.85 -10.75
C LEU A 172 -14.88 12.94 -11.44
N GLN A 173 -13.58 13.25 -11.29
CA GLN A 173 -12.52 12.40 -11.82
C GLN A 173 -12.29 11.23 -10.87
N PRO A 174 -12.21 9.99 -11.37
CA PRO A 174 -11.98 8.83 -10.51
C PRO A 174 -10.62 8.90 -9.84
N LEU A 175 -10.56 8.55 -8.55
CA LEU A 175 -9.30 8.38 -7.82
C LEU A 175 -8.49 7.25 -8.49
N VAL A 176 -7.19 7.44 -8.73
CA VAL A 176 -6.33 6.44 -9.40
C VAL A 176 -6.96 5.83 -10.66
N PRO A 177 -7.20 6.62 -11.72
CA PRO A 177 -7.96 6.18 -12.89
C PRO A 177 -7.28 5.01 -13.62
N HIS A 178 -5.98 4.81 -13.46
CA HIS A 178 -5.23 3.74 -14.12
C HIS A 178 -5.09 2.44 -13.31
N LEU A 179 -5.78 2.33 -12.17
CA LEU A 179 -5.69 1.17 -11.27
C LEU A 179 -6.14 -0.13 -11.95
N LYS A 180 -5.26 -1.13 -11.95
CA LYS A 180 -5.47 -2.47 -12.49
C LYS A 180 -5.41 -3.54 -11.41
N ASN A 181 -4.58 -3.37 -10.40
CA ASN A 181 -4.41 -4.34 -9.33
C ASN A 181 -4.67 -3.66 -7.99
N LEU A 182 -5.59 -4.24 -7.20
CA LEU A 182 -5.91 -3.78 -5.86
C LEU A 182 -5.71 -4.93 -4.87
N SER A 183 -4.89 -4.72 -3.84
CA SER A 183 -4.71 -5.64 -2.72
C SER A 183 -5.00 -4.91 -1.41
N LEU A 184 -5.93 -5.42 -0.63
CA LEU A 184 -6.34 -4.84 0.64
C LEU A 184 -6.31 -5.90 1.73
N ALA A 185 -5.75 -5.55 2.89
CA ALA A 185 -5.91 -6.34 4.11
C ALA A 185 -6.62 -5.48 5.16
N VAL A 186 -7.80 -5.91 5.59
CA VAL A 186 -8.70 -5.14 6.46
C VAL A 186 -8.71 -5.76 7.86
N LYS A 187 -8.35 -4.99 8.89
CA LYS A 187 -8.29 -5.49 10.27
C LYS A 187 -9.68 -5.75 10.85
N ASN A 188 -10.62 -4.81 10.66
CA ASN A 188 -11.94 -4.88 11.26
C ASN A 188 -12.98 -5.34 10.24
N GLY A 189 -12.95 -6.64 9.94
CA GLY A 189 -13.76 -7.24 8.89
C GLY A 189 -15.26 -7.21 9.13
N ASP A 190 -15.72 -7.11 10.38
CA ASP A 190 -17.15 -7.00 10.71
C ASP A 190 -17.71 -5.59 10.40
N GLU A 191 -16.86 -4.54 10.39
CA GLU A 191 -17.25 -3.18 9.99
C GLU A 191 -17.17 -2.94 8.47
N LEU A 192 -16.57 -3.89 7.74
CA LEU A 192 -16.45 -3.80 6.29
C LEU A 192 -17.80 -4.08 5.62
N ASP A 193 -18.31 -3.05 4.91
CA ASP A 193 -19.49 -3.18 4.08
C ASP A 193 -19.15 -3.93 2.79
N ALA A 194 -19.50 -5.22 2.77
CA ALA A 194 -19.28 -6.09 1.62
C ALA A 194 -20.01 -5.59 0.36
N ALA A 195 -21.19 -4.98 0.49
CA ALA A 195 -21.94 -4.47 -0.64
C ALA A 195 -21.24 -3.25 -1.25
N ALA A 196 -20.77 -2.32 -0.42
CA ALA A 196 -19.99 -1.17 -0.88
C ALA A 196 -18.68 -1.59 -1.56
N PHE A 197 -18.00 -2.61 -1.03
CA PHE A 197 -16.81 -3.18 -1.66
C PHE A 197 -17.15 -3.78 -3.02
N VAL A 198 -18.16 -4.65 -3.11
CA VAL A 198 -18.61 -5.28 -4.36
C VAL A 198 -18.99 -4.23 -5.41
N GLU A 199 -19.75 -3.21 -5.02
CA GLU A 199 -20.15 -2.10 -5.89
C GLU A 199 -18.92 -1.36 -6.44
N THR A 200 -17.97 -1.02 -5.56
CA THR A 200 -16.72 -0.35 -5.92
C THR A 200 -15.92 -1.16 -6.95
N ILE A 201 -15.70 -2.44 -6.70
CA ILE A 201 -14.96 -3.32 -7.62
C ILE A 201 -15.69 -3.45 -8.97
N SER A 202 -17.01 -3.68 -8.93
CA SER A 202 -17.84 -3.83 -10.13
C SER A 202 -17.80 -2.56 -10.99
N SER A 203 -17.78 -1.37 -10.37
CA SER A 203 -17.72 -0.10 -11.07
C SER A 203 -16.43 0.11 -11.89
N ARG A 204 -15.36 -0.61 -11.55
CA ARG A 204 -14.06 -0.58 -12.25
C ARG A 204 -13.85 -1.73 -13.23
N TRP A 205 -14.70 -2.75 -13.20
CA TRP A 205 -14.64 -3.85 -14.15
C TRP A 205 -15.32 -3.46 -15.48
N LEU A 206 -14.58 -2.79 -16.35
CA LEU A 206 -15.03 -2.39 -17.68
C LEU A 206 -14.23 -3.14 -18.76
N PRO A 207 -14.55 -4.40 -19.06
CA PRO A 207 -13.75 -5.23 -19.97
C PRO A 207 -13.73 -4.67 -21.40
N ASN A 208 -14.76 -3.92 -21.81
CA ASN A 208 -14.76 -3.21 -23.08
C ASN A 208 -13.92 -1.92 -22.97
N PRO A 209 -12.83 -1.78 -23.75
CA PRO A 209 -11.97 -0.60 -23.71
C PRO A 209 -12.69 0.70 -24.10
N GLU A 210 -13.72 0.66 -24.94
CA GLU A 210 -14.50 1.84 -25.33
C GLU A 210 -15.31 2.39 -24.14
N ASN A 211 -15.90 1.50 -23.33
CA ASN A 211 -16.60 1.87 -22.12
C ASN A 211 -15.64 2.38 -21.04
N ALA A 212 -14.46 1.74 -20.92
CA ALA A 212 -13.44 2.18 -19.98
C ALA A 212 -12.92 3.59 -20.34
N ALA A 213 -12.68 3.84 -21.62
CA ALA A 213 -12.24 5.14 -22.13
C ALA A 213 -13.30 6.24 -21.96
N SER A 214 -14.59 5.93 -22.13
CA SER A 214 -15.67 6.92 -21.94
C SER A 214 -15.84 7.35 -20.49
N VAL A 215 -15.56 6.46 -19.53
CA VAL A 215 -15.52 6.76 -18.10
C VAL A 215 -14.20 7.41 -17.68
N GLY A 216 -13.13 7.21 -18.46
CA GLY A 216 -11.80 7.72 -18.16
C GLY A 216 -11.03 6.86 -17.14
N ILE A 217 -11.33 5.55 -17.07
CA ILE A 217 -10.63 4.61 -16.19
C ILE A 217 -10.04 3.43 -16.96
N SER A 218 -9.04 2.80 -16.37
CA SER A 218 -8.55 1.49 -16.77
C SER A 218 -9.40 0.40 -16.12
N CYS A 219 -9.60 -0.70 -16.84
CA CYS A 219 -10.30 -1.86 -16.32
C CYS A 219 -9.47 -2.52 -15.21
N LEU A 220 -10.03 -2.64 -14.02
CA LEU A 220 -9.44 -3.42 -12.93
C LEU A 220 -9.26 -4.87 -13.41
N ARG A 221 -8.14 -5.51 -13.10
CA ARG A 221 -7.79 -6.88 -13.54
C ARG A 221 -7.62 -7.85 -12.40
N SER A 222 -7.21 -7.35 -11.23
CA SER A 222 -7.01 -8.17 -10.05
C SER A 222 -7.53 -7.45 -8.81
N VAL A 223 -8.26 -8.18 -7.98
CA VAL A 223 -8.62 -7.77 -6.63
C VAL A 223 -8.24 -8.87 -5.63
N GLU A 224 -7.57 -8.46 -4.57
CA GLU A 224 -7.24 -9.28 -3.42
C GLU A 224 -7.78 -8.59 -2.16
N LEU A 225 -8.54 -9.31 -1.36
CA LEU A 225 -9.09 -8.84 -0.09
C LEU A 225 -8.84 -9.90 0.98
N VAL A 226 -7.99 -9.57 1.94
CA VAL A 226 -7.76 -10.36 3.16
C VAL A 226 -8.50 -9.70 4.30
N ILE A 227 -9.34 -10.46 5.00
CA ILE A 227 -10.22 -9.93 6.05
C ILE A 227 -9.85 -10.54 7.39
N HIS A 228 -9.56 -9.71 8.37
CA HIS A 228 -9.35 -10.10 9.75
C HIS A 228 -10.62 -9.85 10.57
N ASN A 229 -10.77 -10.56 11.70
CA ASN A 229 -11.84 -10.33 12.67
C ASN A 229 -13.26 -10.28 12.07
N ARG A 230 -13.52 -11.05 11.00
CA ARG A 230 -14.88 -11.21 10.45
C ARG A 230 -15.53 -12.47 10.98
N THR A 231 -16.59 -12.30 11.76
CA THR A 231 -17.38 -13.42 12.30
C THR A 231 -18.29 -14.03 11.23
N GLU A 232 -18.92 -13.17 10.42
CA GLU A 232 -19.81 -13.59 9.33
C GLU A 232 -19.09 -14.38 8.24
N ASN A 233 -19.86 -15.12 7.43
CA ASN A 233 -19.33 -15.77 6.24
C ASN A 233 -19.01 -14.74 5.15
N LEU A 234 -18.32 -15.20 4.10
CA LEU A 234 -17.90 -14.35 2.97
C LEU A 234 -18.96 -14.29 1.85
N ASP A 235 -20.20 -14.73 2.11
CA ASP A 235 -21.25 -14.81 1.09
C ASP A 235 -21.62 -13.43 0.53
N GLY A 236 -21.43 -12.36 1.30
CA GLY A 236 -21.60 -10.98 0.84
C GLY A 236 -20.69 -10.62 -0.33
N PHE A 237 -19.57 -11.32 -0.51
CA PHE A 237 -18.62 -11.13 -1.63
C PHE A 237 -18.90 -12.05 -2.82
N SER A 238 -19.85 -12.98 -2.70
CA SER A 238 -20.24 -13.90 -3.79
C SER A 238 -20.64 -13.23 -5.10
N PRO A 239 -21.15 -11.97 -5.15
CA PRO A 239 -21.33 -11.29 -6.41
C PRO A 239 -20.03 -11.18 -7.21
N LEU A 240 -18.84 -11.12 -6.62
CA LEU A 240 -17.58 -11.02 -7.39
C LEU A 240 -17.29 -12.27 -8.26
N ASN A 241 -17.92 -13.41 -7.98
CA ASN A 241 -17.73 -14.66 -8.73
C ASN A 241 -18.07 -14.52 -10.22
N HIS A 242 -19.02 -13.65 -10.59
CA HIS A 242 -19.33 -13.44 -12.01
C HIS A 242 -18.23 -12.64 -12.73
N LEU A 243 -17.55 -11.74 -12.02
CA LEU A 243 -16.40 -10.99 -12.54
C LEU A 243 -15.20 -11.92 -12.72
N GLU A 244 -15.00 -12.84 -11.77
CA GLU A 244 -13.97 -13.88 -11.88
C GLU A 244 -14.18 -14.75 -13.12
N ARG A 245 -15.40 -15.25 -13.33
CA ARG A 245 -15.78 -16.00 -14.54
C ARG A 245 -15.63 -15.19 -15.83
N ALA A 246 -15.70 -13.87 -15.75
CA ALA A 246 -15.50 -12.96 -16.86
C ALA A 246 -14.01 -12.64 -17.11
N GLY A 247 -13.09 -13.19 -16.32
CA GLY A 247 -11.64 -13.08 -16.51
C GLY A 247 -10.93 -12.11 -15.55
N MET A 248 -11.60 -11.58 -14.53
CA MET A 248 -10.94 -10.86 -13.44
C MET A 248 -10.28 -11.85 -12.47
N ARG A 249 -9.12 -11.54 -11.90
CA ARG A 249 -8.60 -12.32 -10.77
C ARG A 249 -9.26 -11.82 -9.49
N VAL A 250 -9.93 -12.72 -8.76
CA VAL A 250 -10.59 -12.39 -7.50
C VAL A 250 -10.04 -13.30 -6.41
N PHE A 251 -9.56 -12.71 -5.32
CA PHE A 251 -9.21 -13.44 -4.11
C PHE A 251 -9.85 -12.74 -2.92
N VAL A 252 -10.71 -13.45 -2.20
CA VAL A 252 -11.31 -12.96 -0.95
C VAL A 252 -11.18 -14.07 0.08
N ALA A 253 -10.51 -13.80 1.19
CA ALA A 253 -10.25 -14.82 2.22
C ALA A 253 -10.25 -14.20 3.62
N LYS A 254 -10.55 -15.02 4.63
CA LYS A 254 -10.26 -14.67 6.01
C LYS A 254 -8.77 -14.86 6.28
N CYS A 255 -8.17 -14.03 7.12
CA CYS A 255 -6.74 -14.13 7.43
C CYS A 255 -6.33 -15.52 7.94
N GLU A 256 -7.16 -16.16 8.77
CA GLU A 256 -6.88 -17.52 9.28
C GLU A 256 -6.72 -18.55 8.16
N GLU A 257 -7.39 -18.35 7.03
CA GLU A 257 -7.31 -19.24 5.87
C GLU A 257 -6.00 -19.00 5.10
N VAL A 258 -5.60 -17.74 4.96
CA VAL A 258 -4.34 -17.35 4.31
C VAL A 258 -3.13 -17.92 5.05
N GLU A 259 -3.12 -17.80 6.38
CA GLU A 259 -2.01 -18.32 7.20
C GLU A 259 -1.96 -19.85 7.18
N ARG A 260 -3.11 -20.53 7.09
CA ARG A 260 -3.15 -21.98 6.84
C ARG A 260 -2.55 -22.35 5.48
N PHE A 261 -2.81 -21.57 4.44
CA PHE A 261 -2.21 -21.80 3.12
C PHE A 261 -0.70 -21.54 3.11
N LYS A 262 -0.23 -20.48 3.76
CA LYS A 262 1.22 -20.19 3.89
C LYS A 262 1.93 -21.26 4.72
N GLN A 263 1.40 -21.62 5.89
CA GLN A 263 1.95 -22.72 6.69
C GLN A 263 1.94 -24.03 5.91
N PHE A 264 0.93 -24.33 5.09
CA PHE A 264 0.90 -25.53 4.25
C PHE A 264 1.94 -25.50 3.12
N GLN A 265 2.24 -24.33 2.55
CA GLN A 265 3.31 -24.15 1.56
C GLN A 265 4.71 -24.24 2.20
N GLU A 266 4.88 -23.67 3.40
CA GLU A 266 6.16 -23.66 4.13
C GLU A 266 6.47 -24.99 4.85
N SER A 267 5.44 -25.74 5.27
CA SER A 267 5.58 -27.05 5.95
C SER A 267 5.85 -28.24 5.02
N GLY A 268 6.17 -28.00 3.75
CA GLY A 268 6.75 -28.99 2.87
C GLY A 268 5.74 -29.88 2.14
N CYS A 269 4.88 -29.27 1.33
CA CYS A 269 4.21 -30.01 0.25
C CYS A 269 5.23 -30.29 -0.88
N THR A 270 5.86 -31.47 -0.86
CA THR A 270 6.82 -31.98 -1.86
C THR A 270 6.20 -32.22 -3.25
N LEU A 271 4.92 -31.94 -3.44
CA LEU A 271 4.17 -32.18 -4.68
C LEU A 271 4.10 -30.98 -5.64
N CYS A 272 4.63 -29.80 -5.29
CA CYS A 272 4.68 -28.62 -6.16
C CYS A 272 6.09 -28.23 -6.63
N ARG A 273 7.11 -29.06 -6.35
CA ARG A 273 8.44 -28.96 -6.97
C ARG A 273 8.56 -29.99 -8.08
N GLU A 274 7.87 -29.78 -9.19
CA GLU A 274 8.24 -30.34 -10.50
C GLU A 274 7.26 -29.80 -11.56
N ASN A 275 7.70 -28.75 -12.26
CA ASN A 275 7.73 -28.66 -13.73
C ASN A 275 8.50 -27.41 -14.14
#